data_AF-A0A934M3D8-F1
#
_entry.id   AF-A0A934M3D8-F1
#
_cell.length_a   1.000
_cell.length_b   1.000
_cell.length_c   1.000
_cell.angle_alpha   90.00
_cell.angle_beta   90.00
_cell.angle_gamma   90.00
#
_symmetry.space_group_name_H-M   'P 1'
#
loop_
_entity.id
_entity.type
_entity.pdbx_description
1 polymer ?
#
loop_
_entity_poly.entity_id
_entity_poly.type
_entity_poly.pdbx_seq_one_letter_code
_entity_poly.pdbx_strand_id
1 'polypeptide(L)'
;MMIALNTVMPFIGIGAVLWAVFALISAIFPGNRKRRLISSGISLSVFLVAIGASDTVERMAKQEELDVAGVENEEQLTALRENEARAAALKVGASYMERLAELRDIADATTGFEVSSEMNDIWLAAEIFERGGQLIQEGAGLDLASEQEAARQDFRVHLSQQQAELFPKIRDAYGPALRRELWEADGWARSHAAGFRRLEVVNPLFAANRNIADFHKKSRETFLQLRFTRIDYKWFRQASEYSYMSLEPPADHQVGFWKGAKFIPVD
;
A
#
# COMPACT_ATOMS: atom_id res chain seq x y z
N MET A 1 -37.76 -18.11 -22.67
CA MET A 1 -38.54 -19.30 -22.26
C MET A 1 -37.79 -19.94 -21.10
N MET A 2 -38.12 -19.57 -19.86
CA MET A 2 -37.43 -20.03 -18.64
C MET A 2 -37.64 -21.54 -18.44
N ILE A 3 -36.61 -22.34 -18.72
CA ILE A 3 -36.52 -23.71 -18.21
C ILE A 3 -35.81 -23.60 -16.86
N ALA A 4 -36.60 -23.54 -15.80
CA ALA A 4 -36.14 -23.33 -14.43
C ALA A 4 -35.10 -24.39 -14.00
N LEU A 5 -34.05 -23.93 -13.30
CA LEU A 5 -33.01 -24.72 -12.62
C LEU A 5 -33.56 -25.91 -11.79
N ASN A 6 -34.82 -25.82 -11.37
CA ASN A 6 -35.59 -26.89 -10.71
C ASN A 6 -35.80 -28.16 -11.55
N THR A 7 -35.61 -28.12 -12.87
CA THR A 7 -35.78 -29.31 -13.72
C THR A 7 -34.53 -30.17 -13.83
N VAL A 8 -33.33 -29.61 -13.61
CA VAL A 8 -32.05 -30.36 -13.73
C VAL A 8 -31.49 -30.81 -12.37
N MET A 9 -31.71 -30.05 -11.30
CA MET A 9 -31.38 -30.46 -9.92
C MET A 9 -31.85 -31.88 -9.53
N PRO A 10 -33.06 -32.35 -9.88
CA PRO A 10 -33.45 -33.73 -9.59
C PRO A 10 -32.57 -34.74 -10.30
N PHE A 11 -32.03 -34.48 -11.50
CA PHE A 11 -31.20 -35.45 -12.22
C PHE A 11 -29.78 -35.58 -11.64
N ILE A 12 -29.19 -34.50 -11.16
CA ILE A 12 -27.90 -34.55 -10.44
C ILE A 12 -28.09 -35.26 -9.09
N GLY A 13 -29.18 -34.94 -8.38
CA GLY A 13 -29.56 -35.65 -7.15
C GLY A 13 -29.83 -37.14 -7.38
N ILE A 14 -30.55 -37.49 -8.45
CA ILE A 14 -30.85 -38.88 -8.83
C ILE A 14 -29.56 -39.62 -9.22
N GLY A 15 -28.64 -38.98 -9.95
CA GLY A 15 -27.34 -39.57 -10.28
C GLY A 15 -26.49 -39.85 -9.04
N ALA A 16 -26.42 -38.90 -8.11
CA ALA A 16 -25.71 -39.07 -6.83
C ALA A 16 -26.35 -40.15 -5.95
N VAL A 17 -27.69 -40.24 -5.93
CA VAL A 17 -28.45 -41.25 -5.19
C VAL A 17 -28.28 -42.64 -5.82
N LEU A 18 -28.39 -42.77 -7.16
CA LEU A 18 -28.15 -44.02 -7.87
C LEU A 18 -26.71 -44.50 -7.69
N TRP A 19 -25.75 -43.57 -7.64
CA TRP A 19 -24.36 -43.90 -7.34
C TRP A 19 -24.15 -44.33 -5.90
N ALA A 20 -24.74 -43.63 -4.92
CA ALA A 20 -24.69 -44.01 -3.51
C ALA A 20 -25.29 -45.42 -3.30
N VAL A 21 -26.39 -45.72 -3.98
CA VAL A 21 -27.02 -47.04 -3.99
C VAL A 21 -26.12 -48.09 -4.65
N PHE A 22 -25.49 -47.78 -5.79
CA PHE A 22 -24.55 -48.70 -6.45
C PHE A 22 -23.29 -48.99 -5.60
N ALA A 23 -22.73 -47.97 -4.94
CA ALA A 23 -21.61 -48.11 -4.02
C ALA A 23 -22.00 -48.96 -2.79
N LEU A 24 -23.21 -48.77 -2.26
CA LEU A 24 -23.77 -49.56 -1.16
C LEU A 24 -23.96 -51.03 -1.57
N ILE A 25 -24.55 -51.29 -2.73
CA ILE A 25 -24.75 -52.65 -3.28
C ILE A 25 -23.40 -53.34 -3.53
N SER A 26 -22.43 -52.61 -4.06
CA SER A 26 -21.08 -53.11 -4.34
C SER A 26 -20.29 -53.47 -3.07
N ALA A 27 -20.64 -52.87 -1.93
CA ALA A 27 -20.03 -53.16 -0.63
C ALA A 27 -20.59 -54.46 0.02
N ILE A 28 -21.77 -54.94 -0.38
CA ILE A 28 -22.45 -56.10 0.22
C ILE A 28 -21.84 -57.44 -0.24
N PHE A 29 -21.26 -57.52 -1.45
CA PHE A 29 -20.70 -58.79 -1.96
C PHE A 29 -19.27 -59.09 -1.44
N PRO A 30 -19.00 -60.32 -0.95
CA PRO A 30 -17.70 -60.71 -0.41
C PRO A 30 -16.69 -60.97 -1.54
N GLY A 31 -15.91 -59.95 -1.90
CA GLY A 31 -14.81 -60.07 -2.86
C GLY A 31 -14.12 -58.74 -3.15
N ASN A 32 -12.90 -58.58 -2.63
CA ASN A 32 -11.96 -57.49 -2.91
C ASN A 32 -12.52 -56.05 -2.77
N ARG A 33 -13.16 -55.77 -1.62
CA ARG A 33 -13.82 -54.49 -1.26
C ARG A 33 -12.96 -53.24 -1.52
N LYS A 34 -11.67 -53.24 -1.17
CA LYS A 34 -10.79 -52.06 -1.32
C LYS A 34 -10.63 -51.62 -2.77
N ARG A 35 -10.41 -52.55 -3.70
CA ARG A 35 -10.20 -52.22 -5.13
C ARG A 35 -11.46 -51.67 -5.78
N ARG A 36 -12.64 -52.17 -5.39
CA ARG A 36 -13.93 -51.75 -5.93
C ARG A 36 -14.38 -50.39 -5.41
N LEU A 37 -14.11 -50.06 -4.14
CA LEU A 37 -14.37 -48.73 -3.58
C LEU A 37 -13.52 -47.65 -4.26
N ILE A 38 -12.24 -47.96 -4.53
CA ILE A 38 -11.35 -47.04 -5.24
C ILE A 38 -11.81 -46.82 -6.69
N SER A 39 -12.18 -47.89 -7.41
CA SER A 39 -12.65 -47.75 -8.80
C SER A 39 -13.98 -47.01 -8.93
N SER A 40 -14.90 -47.21 -7.98
CA SER A 40 -16.20 -46.50 -7.96
C SER A 40 -16.06 -45.03 -7.56
N GLY A 41 -15.13 -44.70 -6.64
CA GLY A 41 -14.76 -43.32 -6.35
C GLY A 41 -14.20 -42.58 -7.56
N ILE A 42 -13.26 -43.20 -8.29
CA ILE A 42 -12.70 -42.63 -9.53
C ILE A 42 -13.78 -42.42 -10.59
N SER A 43 -14.71 -43.37 -10.75
CA SER A 43 -15.83 -43.25 -11.70
C SER A 43 -16.78 -42.10 -11.37
N LEU A 44 -17.06 -41.82 -10.09
CA LEU A 44 -17.89 -40.67 -9.70
C LEU A 44 -17.18 -39.35 -9.96
N SER A 45 -15.90 -39.28 -9.62
CA SER A 45 -15.09 -38.08 -9.87
C SER A 45 -15.05 -37.75 -11.35
N VAL A 46 -14.86 -38.76 -12.22
CA VAL A 46 -14.89 -38.59 -13.68
C VAL A 46 -16.29 -38.17 -14.16
N PHE A 47 -17.37 -38.73 -13.60
CA PHE A 47 -18.74 -38.38 -13.97
C PHE A 47 -19.15 -36.96 -13.54
N LEU A 48 -18.77 -36.54 -12.33
CA LEU A 48 -19.00 -35.17 -11.84
C LEU A 48 -18.20 -34.14 -12.64
N VAL A 49 -16.96 -34.47 -13.01
CA VAL A 49 -16.15 -33.65 -13.94
C VAL A 49 -16.79 -33.60 -15.32
N ALA A 50 -17.31 -34.72 -15.84
CA ALA A 50 -17.99 -34.75 -17.14
C ALA A 50 -19.33 -33.98 -17.15
N ILE A 51 -20.07 -33.94 -16.04
CA ILE A 51 -21.27 -33.09 -15.90
C ILE A 51 -20.88 -31.62 -15.83
N GLY A 52 -19.88 -31.27 -15.01
CA GLY A 52 -19.37 -29.90 -14.89
C GLY A 52 -18.74 -29.36 -16.18
N ALA A 53 -18.21 -30.24 -17.02
CA ALA A 53 -17.66 -29.92 -18.34
C ALA A 53 -18.65 -30.14 -19.49
N SER A 54 -19.92 -30.46 -19.22
CA SER A 54 -20.91 -30.63 -20.29
C SER A 54 -21.35 -29.27 -20.82
N ASP A 55 -21.38 -29.13 -22.15
CA ASP A 55 -21.86 -27.94 -22.86
C ASP A 55 -23.22 -27.44 -22.36
N THR A 56 -24.03 -28.33 -21.77
CA THR A 56 -25.35 -28.01 -21.23
C THR A 56 -25.26 -27.20 -19.95
N VAL A 57 -24.36 -27.54 -19.03
CA VAL A 57 -24.14 -26.79 -17.78
C VAL A 57 -23.53 -25.42 -18.07
N GLU A 58 -22.60 -25.36 -19.01
CA GLU A 58 -22.00 -24.08 -19.44
C GLU A 58 -23.04 -23.15 -20.09
N ARG A 59 -23.91 -23.68 -20.96
CA ARG A 59 -25.02 -22.91 -21.56
C ARG A 59 -26.05 -22.45 -20.52
N MET A 60 -26.35 -23.28 -19.51
CA MET A 60 -27.27 -22.89 -18.44
C MET A 60 -26.68 -21.80 -17.55
N ALA A 61 -25.40 -21.89 -17.18
CA ALA A 61 -24.72 -20.86 -16.42
C ALA A 61 -24.65 -19.53 -17.19
N LYS A 62 -24.36 -19.59 -18.49
CA LYS A 62 -24.38 -18.41 -19.38
C LYS A 62 -25.77 -17.80 -19.51
N GLN A 63 -26.82 -18.62 -19.69
CA GLN A 63 -28.19 -18.13 -19.78
C GLN A 63 -28.65 -17.47 -18.46
N GLU A 64 -28.28 -18.05 -17.32
CA GLU A 64 -28.55 -17.47 -16.00
C GLU A 64 -27.83 -16.11 -15.82
N GLU A 65 -26.59 -15.99 -16.29
CA GLU A 65 -25.83 -14.75 -16.25
C GLU A 65 -26.46 -13.65 -17.12
N LEU A 66 -26.95 -14.00 -18.32
CA LEU A 66 -27.72 -13.12 -19.19
C LEU A 66 -29.04 -12.67 -18.55
N ASP A 67 -29.78 -13.61 -17.97
CA ASP A 67 -31.07 -13.35 -17.31
C ASP A 67 -30.89 -12.43 -16.08
N VAL A 68 -29.84 -12.63 -15.28
CA VAL A 68 -29.52 -11.79 -14.11
C VAL A 68 -29.11 -10.37 -14.53
N ALA A 69 -28.31 -10.25 -15.60
CA ALA A 69 -27.91 -8.96 -16.14
C ALA A 69 -29.01 -8.27 -16.98
N GLY A 70 -30.12 -8.97 -17.27
CA GLY A 70 -31.24 -8.44 -18.04
C GLY A 70 -30.92 -8.19 -19.51
N VAL A 71 -30.00 -8.96 -20.09
CA VAL A 71 -29.51 -8.81 -21.47
C VAL A 71 -29.83 -10.05 -22.30
N GLU A 72 -30.02 -9.88 -23.61
CA GLU A 72 -30.53 -10.92 -24.50
C GLU A 72 -29.44 -11.82 -25.08
N ASN A 73 -28.19 -11.35 -25.11
CA ASN A 73 -27.07 -12.08 -25.70
C ASN A 73 -25.72 -11.74 -25.05
N GLU A 74 -24.71 -12.57 -25.31
CA GLU A 74 -23.36 -12.41 -24.75
C GLU A 74 -22.71 -11.08 -25.17
N GLU A 75 -22.98 -10.59 -26.37
CA GLU A 75 -22.43 -9.31 -26.86
C GLU A 75 -22.93 -8.13 -26.03
N GLN A 76 -24.24 -8.11 -25.70
CA GLN A 76 -24.83 -7.12 -24.80
C GLN A 76 -24.28 -7.25 -23.38
N LEU A 77 -24.06 -8.47 -22.89
CA LEU A 77 -23.43 -8.69 -21.58
C LEU A 77 -22.00 -8.15 -21.54
N THR A 78 -21.21 -8.39 -22.59
CA THR A 78 -19.85 -7.85 -22.70
C THR A 78 -19.84 -6.34 -22.79
N ALA A 79 -20.71 -5.74 -23.61
CA ALA A 79 -20.82 -4.29 -23.73
C ALA A 79 -21.29 -3.63 -22.42
N LEU A 80 -22.21 -4.27 -21.69
CA LEU A 80 -22.64 -3.80 -20.37
C LEU A 80 -21.46 -3.81 -19.38
N ARG A 81 -20.71 -4.91 -19.32
CA ARG A 81 -19.52 -5.04 -18.46
C ARG A 81 -18.44 -4.01 -18.81
N GLU A 82 -18.19 -3.78 -20.08
CA GLU A 82 -17.25 -2.76 -20.54
C GLU A 82 -17.71 -1.35 -20.14
N ASN A 83 -19.00 -1.06 -20.30
CA ASN A 83 -19.57 0.23 -19.88
C ASN A 83 -19.52 0.41 -18.36
N GLU A 84 -19.83 -0.63 -17.58
CA GLU A 84 -19.73 -0.62 -16.12
C GLU A 84 -18.29 -0.46 -15.65
N ALA A 85 -17.35 -1.20 -16.24
CA ALA A 85 -15.93 -1.08 -15.96
C ALA A 85 -15.42 0.32 -16.30
N ARG A 86 -15.84 0.89 -17.42
CA ARG A 86 -15.51 2.25 -17.83
C ARG A 86 -16.10 3.29 -16.87
N ALA A 87 -17.35 3.14 -16.47
CA ALA A 87 -17.99 4.02 -15.49
C ALA A 87 -17.29 3.94 -14.12
N ALA A 88 -16.91 2.74 -13.68
CA ALA A 88 -16.14 2.53 -12.45
C ALA A 88 -14.76 3.18 -12.55
N ALA A 89 -14.04 3.00 -13.67
CA ALA A 89 -12.74 3.64 -13.90
C ALA A 89 -12.84 5.17 -13.87
N LEU A 90 -13.86 5.75 -14.50
CA LEU A 90 -14.12 7.19 -14.45
C LEU A 90 -14.37 7.68 -13.02
N LYS A 91 -15.14 6.94 -12.23
CA LYS A 91 -15.40 7.28 -10.81
C LYS A 91 -14.13 7.21 -9.96
N VAL A 92 -13.32 6.16 -10.16
CA VAL A 92 -12.03 6.01 -9.47
C VAL A 92 -11.08 7.15 -9.83
N GLY A 93 -10.98 7.49 -11.13
CA GLY A 93 -10.18 8.61 -11.60
C GLY A 93 -10.66 9.95 -11.02
N ALA A 94 -11.97 10.20 -11.00
CA ALA A 94 -12.53 11.43 -10.41
C ALA A 94 -12.22 11.56 -8.91
N SER A 95 -12.43 10.50 -8.13
CA SER A 95 -12.12 10.48 -6.69
C SER A 95 -10.60 10.62 -6.42
N TYR A 96 -9.76 10.08 -7.30
CA TYR A 96 -8.32 10.29 -7.24
C TYR A 96 -7.95 11.77 -7.46
N MET A 97 -8.53 12.42 -8.48
CA MET A 97 -8.25 13.83 -8.78
C MET A 97 -8.71 14.76 -7.65
N GLU A 98 -9.83 14.46 -6.99
CA GLU A 98 -10.30 15.21 -5.83
C GLU A 98 -9.29 15.15 -4.68
N ARG A 99 -8.81 13.95 -4.33
CA ARG A 99 -7.77 13.79 -3.30
C ARG A 99 -6.45 14.48 -3.66
N LEU A 100 -6.10 14.50 -4.94
CA LEU A 100 -4.89 15.16 -5.43
C LEU A 100 -5.00 16.69 -5.32
N ALA A 101 -6.17 17.25 -5.64
CA ALA A 101 -6.44 18.67 -5.46
C ALA A 101 -6.45 19.06 -3.97
N GLU A 102 -7.13 18.29 -3.11
CA GLU A 102 -7.16 18.53 -1.66
C GLU A 102 -5.76 18.53 -1.06
N LEU A 103 -4.93 17.54 -1.40
CA LEU A 103 -3.58 17.45 -0.86
C LEU A 103 -2.67 18.56 -1.39
N ARG A 104 -2.90 19.03 -2.62
CA ARG A 104 -2.21 20.21 -3.16
C ARG A 104 -2.53 21.46 -2.34
N ASP A 105 -3.80 21.69 -2.05
CA ASP A 105 -4.23 22.85 -1.25
C ASP A 105 -3.62 22.81 0.17
N ILE A 106 -3.59 21.61 0.79
CA ILE A 106 -2.95 21.40 2.09
C ILE A 106 -1.44 21.69 2.02
N ALA A 107 -0.76 21.21 0.98
CA ALA A 107 0.68 21.43 0.82
C ALA A 107 1.00 22.92 0.60
N ASP A 108 0.19 23.62 -0.19
CA ASP A 108 0.27 25.09 -0.39
C ASP A 108 0.12 25.84 0.92
N ALA A 109 -0.91 25.52 1.71
CA ALA A 109 -1.12 26.12 3.02
C ALA A 109 0.07 25.87 3.98
N THR A 110 0.69 24.70 3.90
CA THR A 110 1.80 24.30 4.78
C THR A 110 3.09 25.05 4.46
N THR A 111 3.39 25.33 3.19
CA THR A 111 4.58 26.12 2.83
C THR A 111 4.55 27.57 3.34
N GLY A 112 3.34 28.12 3.51
CA GLY A 112 3.13 29.45 4.10
C GLY A 112 3.20 29.49 5.63
N PHE A 113 3.27 28.34 6.30
CA PHE A 113 3.31 28.27 7.76
C PHE A 113 4.75 28.37 8.28
N GLU A 114 4.96 29.14 9.36
CA GLU A 114 6.21 29.05 10.11
C GLU A 114 6.24 27.71 10.85
N VAL A 115 7.08 26.78 10.39
CA VAL A 115 7.25 25.49 11.08
C VAL A 115 7.71 25.77 12.51
N SER A 116 6.80 25.59 13.46
CA SER A 116 7.09 25.79 14.86
C SER A 116 8.12 24.76 15.33
N SER A 117 8.79 25.03 16.45
CA SER A 117 9.68 24.05 17.05
C SER A 117 8.93 22.87 17.71
N GLU A 118 7.60 22.82 17.67
CA GLU A 118 6.83 21.71 18.25
C GLU A 118 6.97 20.44 17.40
N MET A 119 7.21 19.31 18.08
CA MET A 119 7.50 18.04 17.43
C MET A 119 6.36 17.60 16.49
N ASN A 120 5.11 17.83 16.90
CA ASN A 120 3.93 17.47 16.11
C ASN A 120 3.87 18.23 14.78
N ASP A 121 4.22 19.51 14.76
CA ASP A 121 4.15 20.34 13.56
C ASP A 121 5.23 19.93 12.55
N ILE A 122 6.41 19.58 13.04
CA ILE A 122 7.51 19.01 12.23
C ILE A 122 7.06 17.71 11.55
N TRP A 123 6.40 16.82 12.30
CA TRP A 123 5.92 15.55 11.76
C TRP A 123 4.79 15.73 10.76
N LEU A 124 3.81 16.58 11.08
CA LEU A 124 2.71 16.89 10.18
C LEU A 124 3.23 17.44 8.84
N ALA A 125 4.20 18.36 8.89
CA ALA A 125 4.80 18.92 7.68
C ALA A 125 5.54 17.85 6.84
N ALA A 126 6.26 16.93 7.48
CA ALA A 126 6.93 15.82 6.78
C ALA A 126 5.92 14.80 6.20
N GLU A 127 4.84 14.52 6.93
CA GLU A 127 3.80 13.54 6.56
C GLU A 127 3.05 13.94 5.29
N ILE A 128 2.79 15.24 5.08
CA ILE A 128 2.14 15.74 3.86
C ILE A 128 2.93 15.32 2.61
N PHE A 129 4.25 15.40 2.65
CA PHE A 129 5.11 15.00 1.53
C PHE A 129 5.11 13.49 1.32
N GLU A 130 5.12 12.71 2.40
CA GLU A 130 5.01 11.26 2.32
C GLU A 130 3.66 10.83 1.73
N ARG A 131 2.55 11.44 2.19
CA ARG A 131 1.22 11.19 1.64
C ARG A 131 1.12 11.59 0.18
N GLY A 132 1.76 12.69 -0.21
CA GLY A 132 1.84 13.14 -1.60
C GLY A 132 2.57 12.15 -2.48
N GLY A 133 3.71 11.62 -2.03
CA GLY A 133 4.44 10.57 -2.72
C GLY A 133 3.61 9.29 -2.89
N GLN A 134 2.91 8.85 -1.84
CA GLN A 134 1.99 7.70 -1.92
C GLN A 134 0.87 7.93 -2.92
N LEU A 135 0.24 9.11 -2.90
CA LEU A 135 -0.85 9.44 -3.81
C LEU A 135 -0.39 9.45 -5.28
N ILE A 136 0.78 10.00 -5.57
CA ILE A 136 1.37 9.96 -6.91
C ILE A 136 1.59 8.50 -7.35
N GLN A 137 2.09 7.63 -6.47
CA GLN A 137 2.27 6.21 -6.75
C GLN A 137 0.94 5.47 -6.96
N GLU A 138 -0.10 5.79 -6.19
CA GLU A 138 -1.46 5.26 -6.39
C GLU A 138 -1.95 5.61 -7.79
N GLY A 139 -1.80 6.87 -8.22
CA GLY A 139 -2.19 7.34 -9.54
C GLY A 139 -1.48 6.63 -10.69
N ALA A 140 -0.22 6.20 -10.50
CA ALA A 140 0.53 5.45 -11.51
C ALA A 140 -0.02 4.04 -11.78
N GLY A 141 -0.82 3.50 -10.85
CA GLY A 141 -1.51 2.22 -11.02
C GLY A 141 -2.90 2.33 -11.66
N LEU A 142 -3.35 3.55 -12.01
CA LEU A 142 -4.67 3.82 -12.57
C LEU A 142 -4.59 4.07 -14.08
N ASP A 143 -5.63 3.68 -14.80
CA ASP A 143 -5.82 4.04 -16.21
C ASP A 143 -6.36 5.48 -16.31
N LEU A 144 -5.47 6.44 -16.12
CA LEU A 144 -5.80 7.87 -16.12
C LEU A 144 -5.89 8.42 -17.54
N ALA A 145 -6.88 9.30 -17.77
CA ALA A 145 -6.92 10.08 -19.00
C ALA A 145 -5.70 11.02 -19.08
N SER A 146 -5.32 11.42 -20.29
CA SER A 146 -4.12 12.26 -20.51
C SER A 146 -4.08 13.55 -19.69
N GLU A 147 -5.25 14.17 -19.46
CA GLU A 147 -5.36 15.37 -18.63
C GLU A 147 -5.13 15.08 -17.14
N GLN A 148 -5.62 13.95 -16.64
CA GLN A 148 -5.42 13.51 -15.26
C GLN A 148 -3.95 13.12 -15.01
N GLU A 149 -3.33 12.47 -15.98
CA GLU A 149 -1.89 12.17 -15.95
C GLU A 149 -1.06 13.45 -15.92
N ALA A 150 -1.38 14.43 -16.77
CA ALA A 150 -0.72 15.73 -16.77
C ALA A 150 -0.84 16.42 -15.40
N ALA A 151 -2.05 16.45 -14.82
CA ALA A 151 -2.27 17.01 -13.50
C ALA A 151 -1.49 16.28 -12.39
N ARG A 152 -1.33 14.94 -12.48
CA ARG A 152 -0.48 14.18 -11.55
C ARG A 152 0.99 14.60 -11.68
N GLN A 153 1.50 14.72 -12.90
CA GLN A 153 2.88 15.13 -13.13
C GLN A 153 3.14 16.56 -12.66
N ASP A 154 2.21 17.46 -12.91
CA ASP A 154 2.27 18.84 -12.41
C ASP A 154 2.31 18.88 -10.88
N PHE A 155 1.46 18.08 -10.22
CA PHE A 155 1.47 17.96 -8.76
C PHE A 155 2.80 17.40 -8.23
N ARG A 156 3.40 16.42 -8.91
CA ARG A 156 4.72 15.87 -8.53
C ARG A 156 5.81 16.94 -8.60
N VAL A 157 5.86 17.72 -9.68
CA VAL A 157 6.82 18.82 -9.84
C VAL A 157 6.61 19.88 -8.76
N HIS A 158 5.36 20.23 -8.48
CA HIS A 158 4.99 21.15 -7.42
C HIS A 158 5.46 20.67 -6.03
N LEU A 159 5.16 19.42 -5.69
CA LEU A 159 5.58 18.80 -4.42
C LEU A 159 7.10 18.75 -4.29
N SER A 160 7.82 18.45 -5.39
CA SER A 160 9.28 18.48 -5.45
C SER A 160 9.86 19.84 -5.05
N GLN A 161 9.28 20.93 -5.56
CA GLN A 161 9.69 22.29 -5.24
C GLN A 161 9.39 22.65 -3.78
N GLN A 162 8.19 22.33 -3.30
CA GLN A 162 7.80 22.59 -1.92
C GLN A 162 8.67 21.85 -0.90
N GLN A 163 8.98 20.58 -1.16
CA GLN A 163 9.90 19.81 -0.33
C GLN A 163 11.29 20.48 -0.27
N ALA A 164 11.82 20.92 -1.41
CA ALA A 164 13.12 21.57 -1.49
C ALA A 164 13.19 22.85 -0.64
N GLU A 165 12.07 23.57 -0.54
CA GLU A 165 11.94 24.76 0.28
C GLU A 165 11.72 24.45 1.77
N LEU A 166 10.88 23.47 2.09
CA LEU A 166 10.38 23.26 3.44
C LEU A 166 11.28 22.36 4.29
N PHE A 167 11.95 21.37 3.72
CA PHE A 167 12.83 20.47 4.48
C PHE A 167 13.94 21.18 5.28
N PRO A 168 14.60 22.23 4.75
CA PRO A 168 15.52 23.04 5.55
C PRO A 168 14.87 23.66 6.79
N LYS A 169 13.65 24.20 6.66
CA LYS A 169 12.88 24.82 7.77
C LYS A 169 12.49 23.76 8.80
N ILE A 170 12.01 22.60 8.35
CA ILE A 170 11.67 21.45 9.21
C ILE A 170 12.89 21.00 10.02
N ARG A 171 14.05 20.85 9.37
CA ARG A 171 15.29 20.45 10.06
C ARG A 171 15.79 21.50 11.04
N ASP A 172 15.66 22.78 10.70
CA ASP A 172 16.02 23.87 11.62
C ASP A 172 15.17 23.79 12.90
N ALA A 173 13.85 23.63 12.75
CA ALA A 173 12.92 23.49 13.87
C ALA A 173 13.14 22.22 14.71
N TYR A 174 13.58 21.13 14.09
CA TYR A 174 13.78 19.85 14.78
C TYR A 174 14.88 19.86 15.84
N GLY A 175 15.96 20.62 15.63
CA GLY A 175 17.05 20.72 16.63
C GLY A 175 16.55 21.24 17.99
N PRO A 176 15.91 22.43 18.03
CA PRO A 176 15.24 22.96 19.21
C PRO A 176 14.15 22.04 19.78
N ALA A 177 13.35 21.39 18.91
CA ALA A 177 12.34 20.42 19.34
C ALA A 177 12.98 19.27 20.16
N LEU A 178 13.99 18.62 19.57
CA LEU A 178 14.72 17.53 20.19
C LEU A 178 15.45 17.97 21.46
N ARG A 179 15.97 19.20 21.50
CA ARG A 179 16.59 19.76 22.72
C ARG A 179 15.61 19.77 23.90
N ARG A 180 14.33 20.06 23.68
CA ARG A 180 13.31 20.06 24.74
C ARG A 180 13.02 18.65 25.23
N GLU A 181 12.91 17.68 24.32
CA GLU A 181 12.75 16.25 24.67
C GLU A 181 13.94 15.72 25.48
N LEU A 182 15.14 16.23 25.21
CA LEU A 182 16.37 15.80 25.88
C LEU A 182 16.64 16.54 27.21
N TRP A 183 15.80 17.52 27.59
CA TRP A 183 16.04 18.38 28.76
C TRP A 183 16.19 17.58 30.06
N GLU A 184 15.30 16.63 30.31
CA GLU A 184 15.32 15.81 31.54
C GLU A 184 16.53 14.89 31.62
N ALA A 185 17.17 14.60 30.48
CA ALA A 185 18.34 13.74 30.38
C ALA A 185 19.65 14.55 30.27
N ASP A 186 19.65 15.81 30.71
CA ASP A 186 20.78 16.76 30.59
C ASP A 186 21.33 16.89 29.17
N GLY A 187 20.47 16.65 28.18
CA GLY A 187 20.85 16.64 26.78
C GLY A 187 20.60 17.98 26.11
N TRP A 188 21.17 18.11 24.91
CA TRP A 188 21.02 19.29 24.09
C TRP A 188 21.13 18.90 22.62
N ALA A 189 20.40 19.59 21.76
CA ALA A 189 20.48 19.38 20.33
C ALA A 189 20.40 20.69 19.55
N ARG A 190 20.99 20.70 18.36
CA ARG A 190 20.78 21.72 17.33
C ARG A 190 21.04 21.13 15.96
N SER A 191 20.35 21.64 14.95
CA SER A 191 20.73 21.43 13.55
C SER A 191 21.65 22.56 13.08
N HIS A 192 22.49 22.28 12.09
CA HIS A 192 23.44 23.24 11.54
C HIS A 192 23.96 22.81 10.16
N ALA A 193 24.91 23.59 9.64
CA ALA A 193 25.46 23.51 8.29
C ALA A 193 24.44 23.91 7.20
N ALA A 194 24.87 23.88 5.94
CA ALA A 194 24.04 24.28 4.81
C ALA A 194 22.74 23.45 4.74
N GLY A 195 21.60 24.13 4.67
CA GLY A 195 20.28 23.51 4.66
C GLY A 195 19.94 22.73 5.93
N PHE A 196 20.64 22.99 7.05
CA PHE A 196 20.45 22.33 8.35
C PHE A 196 20.60 20.81 8.29
N ARG A 197 21.41 20.29 7.36
CA ARG A 197 21.54 18.84 7.09
C ARG A 197 22.40 18.09 8.09
N ARG A 198 22.94 18.75 9.11
CA ARG A 198 23.68 18.10 10.21
C ARG A 198 22.98 18.36 11.52
N LEU A 199 22.88 17.33 12.35
CA LEU A 199 22.31 17.40 13.69
C LEU A 199 23.41 17.12 14.71
N GLU A 200 23.62 18.05 15.64
CA GLU A 200 24.48 17.85 16.80
C GLU A 200 23.61 17.46 17.99
N VAL A 201 23.91 16.32 18.61
CA VAL A 201 23.26 15.84 19.82
C VAL A 201 24.29 15.67 20.91
N VAL A 202 24.09 16.36 22.02
CA VAL A 202 24.94 16.34 23.21
C VAL A 202 24.18 15.63 24.32
N ASN A 203 24.78 14.59 24.91
CA ASN A 203 24.25 13.93 26.10
C ASN A 203 25.38 13.24 26.88
N PRO A 204 25.48 13.39 28.21
CA PRO A 204 26.53 12.74 29.02
C PRO A 204 26.64 11.22 28.82
N LEU A 205 25.53 10.54 28.51
CA LEU A 205 25.50 9.10 28.24
C LEU A 205 26.34 8.72 27.00
N PHE A 206 26.59 9.64 26.08
CA PHE A 206 27.41 9.39 24.90
C PHE A 206 28.91 9.26 25.21
N ALA A 207 29.32 9.36 26.48
CA ALA A 207 30.66 8.92 26.89
C ALA A 207 30.92 7.43 26.57
N ALA A 208 29.86 6.61 26.49
CA ALA A 208 29.96 5.20 26.10
C ALA A 208 29.41 4.95 24.69
N ASN A 209 30.23 4.36 23.81
CA ASN A 209 29.86 4.06 22.42
C ASN A 209 28.57 3.22 22.28
N ARG A 210 28.29 2.33 23.23
CA ARG A 210 27.04 1.53 23.23
C ARG A 210 25.79 2.41 23.27
N ASN A 211 25.82 3.50 24.04
CA ASN A 211 24.69 4.40 24.19
C ASN A 211 24.48 5.21 22.91
N ILE A 212 25.57 5.57 22.21
CA ILE A 212 25.52 6.19 20.89
C ILE A 212 24.86 5.24 19.88
N ALA A 213 25.31 3.99 19.84
CA ALA A 213 24.76 2.97 18.93
C ALA A 213 23.26 2.74 19.17
N ASP A 214 22.85 2.61 20.44
CA ASP A 214 21.45 2.39 20.81
C ASP A 214 20.57 3.60 20.47
N PHE A 215 21.02 4.82 20.77
CA PHE A 215 20.30 6.04 20.41
C PHE A 215 20.18 6.19 18.89
N HIS A 216 21.30 6.05 18.17
CA HIS A 216 21.28 6.12 16.71
C HIS A 216 20.33 5.09 16.12
N LYS A 217 20.38 3.83 16.56
CA LYS A 217 19.51 2.77 16.05
C LYS A 217 18.02 3.11 16.21
N LYS A 218 17.63 3.71 17.34
CA LYS A 218 16.24 4.10 17.61
C LYS A 218 15.79 5.31 16.79
N SER A 219 16.68 6.27 16.56
CA SER A 219 16.33 7.53 15.90
C SER A 219 16.74 7.61 14.42
N ARG A 220 17.42 6.59 13.89
CA ARG A 220 17.95 6.60 12.51
C ARG A 220 16.86 6.81 11.47
N GLU A 221 15.71 6.17 11.63
CA GLU A 221 14.59 6.30 10.70
C GLU A 221 14.05 7.73 10.67
N THR A 222 13.83 8.33 11.84
CA THR A 222 13.49 9.75 11.99
C THR A 222 14.51 10.65 11.29
N PHE A 223 15.81 10.42 11.50
CA PHE A 223 16.84 11.26 10.88
C PHE A 223 16.86 11.16 9.35
N LEU A 224 16.59 9.97 8.81
CA LEU A 224 16.47 9.76 7.37
C LEU A 224 15.22 10.40 6.79
N GLN A 225 14.08 10.28 7.47
CA GLN A 225 12.81 10.90 7.07
C GLN A 225 12.92 12.42 7.01
N LEU A 226 13.60 13.03 7.99
CA LEU A 226 13.88 14.47 8.00
C LEU A 226 15.06 14.88 7.11
N ARG A 227 15.66 13.92 6.40
CA ARG A 227 16.75 14.09 5.43
C ARG A 227 18.02 14.72 6.01
N PHE A 228 18.36 14.36 7.26
CA PHE A 228 19.69 14.65 7.81
C PHE A 228 20.74 13.76 7.14
N THR A 229 21.90 14.34 6.84
CA THR A 229 23.03 13.66 6.18
C THR A 229 24.10 13.20 7.16
N ARG A 230 24.10 13.77 8.38
CA ARG A 230 25.07 13.43 9.41
C ARG A 230 24.57 13.81 10.80
N ILE A 231 24.82 12.94 11.76
CA ILE A 231 24.55 13.17 13.18
C ILE A 231 25.87 13.16 13.95
N ASP A 232 26.13 14.23 14.70
CA ASP A 232 27.31 14.39 15.55
C ASP A 232 26.92 14.13 17.01
N TYR A 233 27.58 13.17 17.67
CA TYR A 233 27.28 12.69 19.02
C TYR A 233 28.37 13.11 20.00
N LYS A 234 28.04 14.05 20.89
CA LYS A 234 28.98 14.59 21.88
C LYS A 234 28.55 14.22 23.29
N TRP A 235 29.50 13.93 24.17
CA TRP A 235 29.19 13.70 25.59
C TRP A 235 29.10 15.01 26.40
N PHE A 236 29.68 16.10 25.89
CA PHE A 236 29.51 17.47 26.41
C PHE A 236 29.70 18.50 25.28
N ARG A 237 29.25 19.75 25.47
CA ARG A 237 29.15 20.74 24.38
C ARG A 237 30.49 21.12 23.75
N GLN A 238 31.53 21.24 24.57
CA GLN A 238 32.87 21.68 24.15
C GLN A 238 33.78 20.51 23.75
N ALA A 239 33.24 19.29 23.61
CA ALA A 239 34.01 18.14 23.17
C ALA A 239 34.68 18.40 21.81
N SER A 240 36.02 18.34 21.79
CA SER A 240 36.81 18.38 20.57
C SER A 240 36.79 17.04 19.83
N GLU A 241 36.66 15.94 20.59
CA GLU A 241 36.56 14.58 20.08
C GLU A 241 35.13 14.06 20.29
N TYR A 242 34.55 13.54 19.22
CA TYR A 242 33.17 13.04 19.23
C TYR A 242 32.96 12.03 18.10
N SER A 243 31.96 11.18 18.27
CA SER A 243 31.56 10.23 17.23
C SER A 243 30.57 10.90 16.29
N TYR A 244 30.57 10.48 15.02
CA TYR A 244 29.55 10.90 14.07
C TYR A 244 29.08 9.73 13.24
N MET A 245 27.87 9.81 12.74
CA MET A 245 27.32 8.84 11.79
C MET A 245 26.79 9.58 10.57
N SER A 246 27.28 9.19 9.41
CA SER A 246 26.77 9.66 8.12
C SER A 246 25.50 8.90 7.75
N LEU A 247 24.59 9.58 7.07
CA LEU A 247 23.33 9.07 6.58
C LEU A 247 23.22 9.40 5.08
N GLU A 248 22.50 8.55 4.35
CA GLU A 248 22.24 8.72 2.92
C GLU A 248 20.73 8.90 2.71
N PRO A 249 20.16 10.04 3.11
CA PRO A 249 18.75 10.33 2.83
C PRO A 249 18.55 10.68 1.34
N PRO A 250 17.30 10.64 0.85
CA PRO A 250 16.95 11.22 -0.44
C PRO A 250 17.25 12.73 -0.48
N ALA A 251 17.46 13.27 -1.68
CA ALA A 251 17.65 14.72 -1.85
C ALA A 251 16.36 15.48 -1.52
N ASP A 252 16.42 16.73 -1.04
CA ASP A 252 15.23 17.49 -0.61
C ASP A 252 14.16 17.67 -1.72
N HIS A 253 14.52 17.65 -2.99
CA HIS A 253 13.56 17.74 -4.10
C HIS A 253 13.04 16.37 -4.56
N GLN A 254 13.60 15.27 -4.07
CA GLN A 254 13.19 13.94 -4.49
C GLN A 254 11.86 13.58 -3.86
N VAL A 255 10.87 13.24 -4.68
CA VAL A 255 9.52 12.86 -4.24
C VAL A 255 9.47 11.34 -4.06
N GLY A 256 8.76 10.90 -3.03
CA GLY A 256 8.61 9.48 -2.70
C GLY A 256 8.04 9.30 -1.31
N PHE A 257 8.03 8.06 -0.83
CA PHE A 257 7.49 7.70 0.48
C PHE A 257 8.33 6.61 1.14
N TRP A 258 8.18 6.44 2.45
CA TRP A 258 8.93 5.44 3.20
C TRP A 258 8.10 4.15 3.34
N LYS A 259 8.78 3.00 3.21
CA LYS A 259 8.22 1.68 3.52
C LYS A 259 9.14 1.02 4.53
N GLY A 260 8.89 1.32 5.81
CA GLY A 260 9.88 1.15 6.87
C GLY A 260 11.15 1.94 6.56
N ALA A 261 12.32 1.34 6.78
CA ALA A 261 13.61 2.01 6.57
C ALA A 261 14.02 2.24 5.09
N LYS A 262 13.18 1.89 4.11
CA LYS A 262 13.48 2.04 2.67
C LYS A 262 12.64 3.16 2.06
N PHE A 263 13.31 4.12 1.44
CA PHE A 263 12.66 5.14 0.62
C PHE A 263 12.31 4.59 -0.77
N ILE A 264 11.09 4.84 -1.22
CA ILE A 264 10.59 4.47 -2.54
C ILE A 264 10.41 5.78 -3.33
N PRO A 265 11.29 6.10 -4.29
CA PRO A 265 11.11 7.26 -5.13
C PRO A 265 9.91 7.06 -6.07
N VAL A 266 9.24 8.14 -6.41
CA VAL A 266 8.14 8.16 -7.39
C VAL A 266 8.51 9.09 -8.53
N ASP A 267 8.49 8.52 -9.74
CA ASP A 267 8.89 9.20 -10.98
C ASP A 267 7.70 9.89 -11.67
#